data_AF-A0A923HF67-F1
#
_entry.id   AF-A0A923HF67-F1
#
_cell.length_a   1.000
_cell.length_b   1.000
_cell.length_c   1.000
_cell.angle_alpha   90.00
_cell.angle_beta   90.00
_cell.angle_gamma   90.00
#
_symmetry.space_group_name_H-M   'P 1'
#
loop_
_entity.id
_entity.type
_entity.pdbx_description
1 polymer ?
#
loop_
_entity_poly.entity_id
_entity_poly.type
_entity_poly.pdbx_seq_one_letter_code
_entity_poly.pdbx_strand_id
1 'polypeptide(L)'
;MEKLLALLAKIPADKQGHALMGVVIYLIASIALLQFVPVTLVAPQALMVVVAVGVFKEVYDAYHPEKHTCDFWDFIATTSGGLLVFIAVHLYL
;
A
#
# COMPACT_ATOMS: atom_id res chain seq x y z
N MET A 1 -16.06 16.53 9.14
CA MET A 1 -15.64 16.26 7.75
C MET A 1 -14.59 17.26 7.27
N GLU A 2 -14.84 18.56 7.39
CA GLU A 2 -13.90 19.63 6.97
C GLU A 2 -12.51 19.54 7.61
N LYS A 3 -12.43 19.26 8.93
CA LYS A 3 -11.13 19.09 9.62
C LYS A 3 -10.32 17.89 9.12
N LEU A 4 -11.00 16.81 8.73
CA LEU A 4 -10.37 15.62 8.17
C LEU A 4 -9.86 15.91 6.75
N LEU A 5 -10.68 16.54 5.92
CA LEU A 5 -10.29 16.97 4.57
C LEU A 5 -9.13 17.97 4.60
N ALA A 6 -9.15 18.90 5.56
CA ALA A 6 -8.04 19.85 5.76
C ALA A 6 -6.75 19.17 6.24
N LEU A 7 -6.84 18.07 7.00
CA LEU A 7 -5.68 17.26 7.36
C LEU A 7 -5.14 16.49 6.15
N LEU A 8 -6.02 15.85 5.38
CA LEU A 8 -5.65 15.11 4.17
C LEU A 8 -5.01 16.03 3.12
N ALA A 9 -5.53 17.25 2.96
CA ALA A 9 -4.97 18.24 2.05
C ALA A 9 -3.54 18.69 2.40
N LYS A 10 -3.06 18.43 3.64
CA LYS A 10 -1.66 18.68 4.01
C LYS A 10 -0.72 17.57 3.57
N ILE A 11 -1.25 16.38 3.28
CA ILE A 11 -0.46 15.27 2.75
C ILE A 11 -0.20 15.54 1.27
N PRO A 12 1.04 15.49 0.77
CA PRO A 12 1.33 15.67 -0.65
C PRO A 12 0.49 14.72 -1.51
N ALA A 13 -0.07 15.22 -2.61
CA ALA A 13 -0.94 14.44 -3.50
C ALA A 13 -0.26 13.15 -4.01
N ASP A 14 1.04 13.23 -4.27
CA ASP A 14 1.91 12.10 -4.61
C ASP A 14 1.83 10.97 -3.56
N LYS A 15 1.99 11.28 -2.28
CA LYS A 15 1.90 10.30 -1.18
C LYS A 15 0.48 9.77 -0.99
N GLN A 16 -0.55 10.58 -1.25
CA GLN A 16 -1.93 10.10 -1.28
C GLN A 16 -2.13 9.05 -2.39
N GLY A 17 -1.53 9.28 -3.56
CA GLY A 17 -1.53 8.33 -4.67
C GLY A 17 -0.83 7.01 -4.31
N HIS A 18 0.33 7.08 -3.68
CA HIS A 18 1.03 5.89 -3.17
C HIS A 18 0.20 5.10 -2.15
N ALA A 19 -0.42 5.78 -1.20
CA ALA A 19 -1.32 5.12 -0.25
C ALA A 19 -2.53 4.47 -0.96
N LEU A 20 -3.15 5.14 -1.93
CA LEU A 20 -4.22 4.56 -2.73
C LEU A 20 -3.74 3.32 -3.51
N MET A 21 -2.54 3.36 -4.08
CA MET A 21 -1.95 2.19 -4.75
C MET A 21 -1.71 1.03 -3.78
N GLY A 22 -1.32 1.32 -2.54
CA GLY A 22 -1.25 0.33 -1.46
C GLY A 22 -2.57 -0.41 -1.23
N VAL A 23 -3.69 0.34 -1.18
CA VAL A 23 -5.04 -0.22 -1.08
C VAL A 23 -5.35 -1.12 -2.27
N VAL A 24 -5.10 -0.64 -3.50
CA VAL A 24 -5.39 -1.38 -4.72
C VAL A 24 -4.57 -2.67 -4.81
N ILE A 25 -3.26 -2.61 -4.52
CA ILE A 25 -2.37 -3.77 -4.50
C ILE A 25 -2.86 -4.79 -3.48
N TYR A 26 -3.24 -4.36 -2.28
CA TYR A 26 -3.77 -5.24 -1.25
C TYR A 26 -5.01 -6.01 -1.71
N LEU A 27 -5.97 -5.30 -2.32
CA LEU A 27 -7.23 -5.90 -2.79
C LEU A 27 -6.98 -6.91 -3.92
N ILE A 28 -6.14 -6.55 -4.90
CA ILE A 28 -5.77 -7.43 -5.99
C ILE A 28 -5.03 -8.66 -5.46
N ALA A 29 -4.05 -8.47 -4.57
CA ALA A 29 -3.31 -9.56 -3.95
C ALA A 29 -4.24 -10.50 -3.17
N SER A 30 -5.18 -9.94 -2.40
CA SER A 30 -6.16 -10.72 -1.64
C SER A 30 -7.00 -11.61 -2.57
N ILE A 31 -7.53 -11.04 -3.66
CA ILE A 31 -8.34 -11.79 -4.64
C ILE A 31 -7.51 -12.89 -5.31
N ALA A 32 -6.28 -12.57 -5.72
CA ALA A 32 -5.39 -13.53 -6.37
C ALA A 32 -5.02 -14.70 -5.43
N LEU A 33 -4.82 -14.43 -4.14
CA LEU A 33 -4.38 -15.43 -3.16
C LEU A 33 -5.50 -16.37 -2.68
N LEU A 34 -6.77 -16.00 -2.81
CA LEU A 34 -7.92 -16.82 -2.38
C LEU A 34 -7.91 -18.25 -2.95
N GLN A 35 -7.32 -18.44 -4.13
CA GLN A 35 -7.27 -19.74 -4.81
C GLN A 35 -6.10 -20.62 -4.36
N PHE A 36 -5.10 -20.04 -3.70
CA PHE A 36 -3.81 -20.70 -3.43
C PHE A 36 -3.48 -20.81 -1.93
N VAL A 37 -4.11 -19.97 -1.10
CA VAL A 37 -3.78 -19.82 0.32
C VAL A 37 -5.04 -19.99 1.17
N PRO A 38 -4.97 -20.65 2.34
CA PRO A 38 -6.09 -20.71 3.27
C PRO A 38 -6.64 -19.32 3.59
N VAL A 39 -7.96 -19.17 3.68
CA VAL A 39 -8.62 -17.86 3.86
C VAL A 39 -8.08 -17.09 5.09
N THR A 40 -7.75 -17.80 6.17
CA THR A 40 -7.18 -17.24 7.41
C THR A 40 -5.80 -16.61 7.22
N LEU A 41 -5.13 -16.94 6.12
CA LEU A 41 -3.80 -16.49 5.76
C LEU A 41 -3.82 -15.50 4.58
N VAL A 42 -4.95 -15.23 3.93
CA VAL A 42 -4.98 -14.33 2.77
C VAL A 42 -4.61 -12.89 3.15
N ALA A 43 -5.17 -12.38 4.23
CA ALA A 43 -4.96 -11.00 4.66
C ALA A 43 -3.49 -10.68 5.03
N PRO A 44 -2.80 -11.46 5.89
CA PRO A 44 -1.39 -11.20 6.18
C PRO A 44 -0.50 -11.35 4.93
N GLN A 45 -0.78 -12.30 4.04
CA GLN A 45 0.00 -12.51 2.82
C GLN A 45 -0.21 -11.36 1.82
N ALA A 46 -1.43 -10.83 1.69
CA ALA A 46 -1.70 -9.66 0.87
C ALA A 46 -0.93 -8.43 1.37
N LEU A 47 -0.82 -8.23 2.69
CA LEU A 47 0.01 -7.15 3.25
C LEU A 47 1.50 -7.34 2.92
N MET A 48 2.01 -8.58 3.00
CA MET A 48 3.39 -8.88 2.60
C MET A 48 3.65 -8.57 1.12
N VAL A 49 2.66 -8.81 0.24
CA VAL A 49 2.75 -8.43 -1.17
C VAL A 49 2.84 -6.91 -1.33
N VAL A 50 2.04 -6.13 -0.60
CA VAL A 50 2.13 -4.65 -0.62
C VAL A 50 3.53 -4.18 -0.21
N VAL A 51 4.06 -4.73 0.89
CA VAL A 51 5.42 -4.40 1.37
C VAL A 51 6.47 -4.75 0.32
N ALA A 52 6.40 -5.95 -0.27
CA ALA A 52 7.33 -6.38 -1.30
C ALA A 52 7.28 -5.47 -2.52
N VAL A 53 6.09 -5.15 -3.03
CA VAL A 53 5.92 -4.25 -4.18
C VAL A 53 6.47 -2.84 -3.87
N GLY A 54 6.19 -2.30 -2.68
CA GLY A 54 6.72 -1.01 -2.26
C GLY A 54 8.25 -1.00 -2.23
N VAL A 55 8.88 -2.02 -1.64
CA VAL A 55 10.35 -2.15 -1.63
C VAL A 55 10.90 -2.28 -3.04
N PHE A 56 10.33 -3.17 -3.87
CA PHE A 56 10.83 -3.39 -5.23
C PHE A 56 10.70 -2.15 -6.11
N LYS A 57 9.64 -1.34 -5.93
CA LYS A 57 9.50 -0.05 -6.62
C LYS A 57 10.62 0.91 -6.23
N GLU A 58 10.90 1.09 -4.94
CA GLU A 58 12.00 1.98 -4.51
C GLU A 58 13.38 1.49 -4.94
N VAL A 59 13.59 0.17 -4.92
CA VAL A 59 14.82 -0.44 -5.45
C VAL A 59 14.93 -0.19 -6.94
N TYR A 60 13.86 -0.38 -7.71
CA TYR A 60 13.84 -0.10 -9.14
C TYR A 60 14.14 1.39 -9.43
N ASP A 61 13.54 2.29 -8.66
CA ASP A 61 13.76 3.74 -8.79
C ASP A 61 15.22 4.13 -8.49
N ALA A 62 15.85 3.48 -7.49
CA ALA A 62 17.26 3.67 -7.18
C ALA A 62 18.20 3.23 -8.31
N TYR A 63 17.80 2.22 -9.10
CA TYR A 63 18.56 1.77 -10.28
C TYR A 63 18.26 2.56 -11.55
N HIS A 64 17.19 3.36 -11.59
CA HIS A 64 16.79 4.18 -12.74
C HIS A 64 16.56 5.65 -12.36
N PRO A 65 17.58 6.32 -11.77
CA PRO A 65 17.46 7.68 -11.25
C PRO A 65 17.23 8.74 -12.35
N GLU A 66 17.43 8.39 -13.62
CA GLU A 66 17.17 9.27 -14.77
C GLU A 66 15.68 9.41 -15.10
N LYS A 67 14.82 8.52 -14.59
CA LYS A 67 13.37 8.52 -14.79
C LYS A 67 12.59 8.65 -13.50
N HIS A 68 13.15 8.15 -12.40
CA HIS A 68 12.46 7.98 -11.15
C HIS A 68 13.26 8.56 -9.99
N THR A 69 12.58 8.81 -8.87
CA THR A 69 13.21 9.28 -7.63
C THR A 69 12.95 8.21 -6.58
N CYS A 70 14.04 7.66 -6.02
CA CYS A 70 13.93 6.80 -4.85
C CYS A 70 13.55 7.67 -3.65
N ASP A 71 12.37 7.42 -3.08
CA ASP A 71 11.81 8.13 -1.94
C ASP A 71 11.24 7.13 -0.94
N PHE A 72 11.93 6.95 0.18
CA PHE A 72 11.49 6.07 1.26
C PHE A 72 10.06 6.38 1.75
N TRP A 73 9.58 7.63 1.62
CA TRP A 73 8.22 7.99 1.99
C TRP A 73 7.15 7.41 1.07
N ASP A 74 7.46 7.09 -0.18
CA ASP A 74 6.56 6.39 -1.10
C ASP A 74 6.32 4.95 -0.64
N PHE A 75 7.38 4.27 -0.20
CA PHE A 75 7.27 2.95 0.41
C PHE A 75 6.38 3.00 1.66
N ILE A 76 6.60 3.98 2.55
CA ILE A 76 5.80 4.15 3.76
C ILE A 76 4.35 4.45 3.41
N ALA A 77 4.08 5.35 2.47
CA ALA A 77 2.73 5.68 2.04
C ALA A 77 2.02 4.47 1.45
N THR A 78 2.67 3.74 0.54
CA THR A 78 2.14 2.51 -0.09
C THR A 78 1.82 1.45 0.96
N THR A 79 2.75 1.19 1.89
CA THR A 79 2.54 0.20 2.95
C THR A 79 1.41 0.62 3.90
N SER A 80 1.30 1.91 4.22
CA SER A 80 0.24 2.44 5.08
C SER A 80 -1.14 2.26 4.48
N GLY A 81 -1.27 2.41 3.15
CA GLY A 81 -2.52 2.15 2.43
C GLY A 81 -2.97 0.69 2.54
N GLY A 82 -2.05 -0.27 2.32
CA GLY A 82 -2.35 -1.69 2.50
C GLY A 82 -2.66 -2.05 3.95
N LEU A 83 -1.92 -1.49 4.90
CA LEU A 83 -2.13 -1.70 6.34
C LEU A 83 -3.51 -1.20 6.79
N LEU A 84 -3.99 -0.09 6.24
CA LEU A 84 -5.32 0.44 6.55
C LEU A 84 -6.42 -0.57 6.15
N VAL A 85 -6.30 -1.21 4.99
CA VAL A 85 -7.24 -2.26 4.57
C VAL A 85 -7.13 -3.48 5.47
N PHE A 86 -5.91 -3.92 5.78
CA PHE A 86 -5.66 -5.03 6.69
C PHE A 86 -6.36 -4.81 8.04
N ILE A 87 -6.17 -3.64 8.66
CA ILE A 87 -6.80 -3.29 9.93
C ILE A 87 -8.33 -3.27 9.78
N ALA A 88 -8.85 -2.63 8.72
CA ALA A 88 -10.29 -2.56 8.50
C ALA A 88 -10.90 -3.97 8.42
N VAL A 89 -10.31 -4.89 7.67
CA VAL A 89 -10.82 -6.27 7.56
C VAL A 89 -10.81 -6.99 8.91
N HIS A 90 -9.82 -6.75 9.78
CA HIS A 90 -9.75 -7.41 11.10
C HIS A 90 -10.57 -6.73 12.20
N LEU A 91 -11.00 -5.47 12.01
CA LEU A 91 -11.89 -4.79 12.96
C LEU A 91 -13.37 -5.11 12.71
N TYR A 92 -13.73 -5.55 11.52
CA TYR A 92 -15.10 -5.90 11.13
C TYR A 92 -15.37 -7.42 11.08
N LEU A 93 -14.38 -8.25 11.38
CA LEU A 93 -14.48 -9.71 11.56
C LEU A 93 -14.32 -10.08 13.04
#